data_AF-A0A6B0S8C7-F1
#
_entry.id   AF-A0A6B0S8C7-F1
#
_cell.length_a   1.000
_cell.length_b   1.000
_cell.length_c   1.000
_cell.angle_alpha   90.00
_cell.angle_beta   90.00
_cell.angle_gamma   90.00
#
_symmetry.space_group_name_H-M   'P 1'
#
loop_
_entity.id
_entity.type
_entity.pdbx_description
1 polymer ?
#
loop_
_entity_poly.entity_id
_entity_poly.type
_entity_poly.pdbx_seq_one_letter_code
_entity_poly.pdbx_strand_id
1 'polypeptide(L)'
;MDALVRLLQLLVFLLTLPLHLMALLGFWEPLCKTYFPYLMAVLTVKNNRMMESKKRELFSQINGLAGTSGKVALLELGCGTGANFCFYPAGCKITCLDPNPHFEKFLTKSMAENRHLEYERFVVAFGEDMRQLADGSMDAVVSTLVLCSVESPKRVLQEVRRVLRPHHKGKFGRGVVLMGDRDLCPRGKRSCQIWMGHQ
;
A
#
# COMPACT_ATOMS: atom_id res chain seq x y z
N MET A 1 21.02 -30.44 33.35
CA MET A 1 20.24 -29.45 32.57
C MET A 1 21.11 -28.74 31.54
N ASP A 2 22.36 -28.42 31.85
CA ASP A 2 23.24 -27.66 30.95
C ASP A 2 23.58 -28.36 29.63
N ALA A 3 23.79 -29.68 29.62
CA ALA A 3 24.06 -30.43 28.40
C ALA A 3 22.87 -30.42 27.42
N LEU A 4 21.64 -30.51 27.94
CA LEU A 4 20.42 -30.43 27.14
C LEU A 4 20.25 -29.04 26.52
N VAL A 5 20.53 -27.98 27.29
CA VAL A 5 20.48 -26.59 26.82
C VAL A 5 21.54 -26.36 25.73
N ARG A 6 22.75 -26.88 25.89
CA ARG A 6 23.81 -26.78 24.87
C ARG A 6 23.48 -27.53 23.59
N LEU A 7 22.87 -28.72 23.71
CA LEU A 7 22.40 -29.49 22.56
C LEU A 7 21.28 -28.74 21.81
N LEU A 8 20.31 -28.18 22.53
CA LEU A 8 19.24 -27.37 21.95
C LEU A 8 19.79 -26.12 21.24
N GLN A 9 20.76 -25.42 21.86
CA GLN A 9 21.42 -24.27 21.24
C GLN A 9 22.13 -24.63 19.93
N LEU A 10 22.85 -25.77 19.90
CA LEU A 10 23.51 -26.26 18.69
C LEU A 10 22.51 -26.64 17.60
N LEU A 11 21.39 -27.28 17.96
CA LEU A 11 20.34 -27.63 17.00
C LEU A 11 19.69 -26.38 16.40
N VAL A 12 19.40 -25.36 17.21
CA VAL A 12 18.87 -24.07 16.74
C VAL A 12 19.89 -23.37 15.84
N PHE A 13 21.18 -23.40 16.20
CA PHE A 13 22.24 -22.82 15.39
C PHE A 13 22.36 -23.52 14.03
N LEU A 14 22.43 -24.86 14.01
CA LEU A 14 22.50 -25.65 12.77
C LEU A 14 21.26 -25.47 11.90
N LEU A 15 20.07 -25.32 12.50
CA LEU A 15 18.83 -25.06 11.78
C LEU A 15 18.79 -23.66 11.16
N THR A 16 19.38 -22.66 11.83
CA THR A 16 19.38 -21.27 11.37
C THR A 16 20.61 -20.90 10.53
N LEU A 17 21.70 -21.68 10.58
CA LEU A 17 22.92 -21.47 9.81
C LEU A 17 22.67 -21.36 8.30
N PRO A 18 21.81 -22.18 7.66
CA PRO A 18 21.48 -22.02 6.25
C PRO A 18 20.81 -20.68 5.95
N LEU A 19 19.93 -20.18 6.83
CA LEU A 19 19.33 -18.85 6.69
C LEU A 19 20.39 -17.75 6.77
N HIS A 20 21.33 -17.85 7.72
CA HIS A 20 22.41 -16.88 7.87
C HIS A 20 23.38 -16.91 6.69
N LEU A 21 23.72 -18.11 6.18
CA LEU A 21 24.53 -18.27 4.98
C LEU A 21 23.82 -17.70 3.75
N MET A 22 22.52 -17.96 3.58
CA MET A 22 21.72 -17.36 2.49
C MET A 22 21.63 -15.82 2.61
N ALA A 23 21.55 -15.28 3.83
CA ALA A 23 21.60 -13.84 4.08
C ALA A 23 22.97 -13.24 3.77
N LEU A 24 24.05 -13.91 4.20
CA LEU A 24 25.43 -13.48 3.98
C LEU A 24 25.86 -13.55 2.51
N LEU A 25 25.31 -14.51 1.76
CA LEU A 25 25.50 -14.62 0.31
C LEU A 25 24.58 -13.69 -0.51
N GLY A 26 23.75 -12.88 0.15
CA GLY A 26 22.86 -11.91 -0.52
C GLY A 26 21.66 -12.52 -1.25
N PHE A 27 21.45 -13.84 -1.17
CA PHE A 27 20.32 -14.54 -1.82
C PHE A 27 19.01 -14.42 -1.05
N TRP A 28 19.07 -14.09 0.25
CA TRP A 28 17.89 -13.98 1.10
C TRP A 28 16.91 -12.89 0.64
N GLU A 29 17.41 -11.69 0.32
CA GLU A 29 16.57 -10.57 -0.12
C GLU A 29 15.78 -10.84 -1.40
N PRO A 30 16.40 -11.32 -2.51
CA PRO A 30 15.67 -11.66 -3.74
C PRO A 30 14.62 -12.74 -3.54
N LEU A 31 14.92 -13.77 -2.74
CA LEU A 31 13.98 -14.86 -2.45
C LEU A 31 12.80 -14.33 -1.64
N CYS A 32 13.04 -13.57 -0.57
CA CYS A 32 11.98 -12.94 0.21
C CYS A 32 11.10 -12.05 -0.66
N LYS A 33 11.67 -11.18 -1.51
CA LYS A 33 10.91 -10.32 -2.44
C LYS A 33 10.08 -11.13 -3.43
N THR A 34 10.53 -12.30 -3.84
CA THR A 34 9.80 -13.16 -4.78
C THR A 34 8.66 -13.95 -4.13
N TYR A 35 8.86 -14.48 -2.94
CA TYR A 35 7.86 -15.31 -2.24
C TYR A 35 6.85 -14.50 -1.42
N PHE A 36 7.26 -13.34 -0.89
CA PHE A 36 6.38 -12.47 -0.10
C PHE A 36 5.07 -12.09 -0.82
N PRO A 37 5.07 -11.74 -2.13
CA PRO A 37 3.84 -11.50 -2.87
C PRO A 37 2.85 -12.66 -2.87
N TYR A 38 3.34 -13.90 -2.96
CA TYR A 38 2.48 -15.09 -2.93
C TYR A 38 1.88 -15.31 -1.54
N LEU A 39 2.68 -15.14 -0.49
CA LEU A 39 2.19 -15.18 0.89
C LEU A 39 1.12 -14.10 1.12
N MET A 40 1.38 -12.87 0.68
CA MET A 40 0.45 -11.77 0.77
C MET A 40 -0.82 -12.01 -0.03
N ALA A 41 -0.74 -12.59 -1.23
CA ALA A 41 -1.92 -12.96 -2.01
C ALA A 41 -2.87 -13.88 -1.22
N VAL A 42 -2.31 -14.83 -0.48
CA VAL A 42 -3.10 -15.77 0.36
C VAL A 42 -3.66 -15.08 1.60
N LEU A 43 -2.85 -14.30 2.32
CA LEU A 43 -3.26 -13.64 3.56
C LEU A 43 -4.28 -12.52 3.33
N THR A 44 -4.16 -11.81 2.21
CA THR A 44 -4.99 -10.63 1.89
C THR A 44 -6.46 -11.01 1.68
N VAL A 45 -6.75 -12.21 1.16
CA VAL A 45 -8.13 -12.69 0.94
C VAL A 45 -8.92 -12.76 2.25
N LYS A 46 -8.28 -13.18 3.36
CA LYS A 46 -8.95 -13.31 4.65
C LYS A 46 -9.21 -11.95 5.32
N ASN A 47 -8.24 -11.03 5.24
CA ASN A 47 -8.38 -9.69 5.81
C ASN A 47 -9.38 -8.80 5.04
N ASN A 48 -9.49 -8.99 3.72
CA ASN A 48 -10.42 -8.22 2.90
C ASN A 48 -11.90 -8.41 3.30
N ARG A 49 -12.33 -9.63 3.68
CA ARG A 49 -13.72 -9.89 4.07
C ARG A 49 -14.15 -9.13 5.32
N MET A 50 -13.27 -9.00 6.31
CA MET A 50 -13.59 -8.29 7.56
C MET A 50 -13.68 -6.77 7.35
N MET A 51 -12.94 -6.24 6.36
CA MET A 51 -12.83 -4.80 6.12
C MET A 51 -13.72 -4.30 4.97
N GLU A 52 -14.46 -5.18 4.30
CA GLU A 52 -15.21 -4.86 3.08
C GLU A 52 -16.16 -3.68 3.26
N SER A 53 -17.02 -3.68 4.28
CA SER A 53 -17.99 -2.60 4.49
C SER A 53 -17.31 -1.25 4.69
N LYS A 54 -16.24 -1.21 5.50
CA LYS A 54 -15.45 0.00 5.76
C LYS A 54 -14.71 0.48 4.51
N LYS A 55 -14.16 -0.43 3.71
CA LYS A 55 -13.49 -0.09 2.45
C LYS A 55 -14.47 0.52 1.47
N ARG A 56 -15.66 -0.08 1.31
CA ARG A 56 -16.72 0.45 0.46
C ARG A 56 -17.16 1.85 0.89
N GLU A 57 -17.39 2.04 2.19
CA GLU A 57 -17.77 3.36 2.73
C GLU A 57 -16.67 4.41 2.47
N LEU A 58 -15.41 4.11 2.81
CA LEU A 58 -14.28 5.02 2.63
C LEU A 58 -14.06 5.38 1.16
N PHE A 59 -14.08 4.38 0.28
CA PHE A 59 -13.78 4.59 -1.15
C PHE A 59 -14.97 5.13 -1.93
N SER A 60 -16.20 5.05 -1.41
CA SER A 60 -17.36 5.70 -2.02
C SER A 60 -17.19 7.23 -2.15
N GLN A 61 -16.41 7.83 -1.24
CA GLN A 61 -16.12 9.27 -1.23
C GLN A 61 -15.26 9.71 -2.42
N ILE A 62 -14.52 8.77 -3.04
CA ILE A 62 -13.68 9.05 -4.22
C ILE A 62 -14.54 9.51 -5.41
N ASN A 63 -15.80 9.06 -5.50
CA ASN A 63 -16.75 9.54 -6.52
C ASN A 63 -16.90 11.07 -6.51
N GLY A 64 -16.85 11.70 -5.33
CA GLY A 64 -16.98 13.15 -5.19
C GLY A 64 -15.79 13.94 -5.74
N LEU A 65 -14.68 13.25 -6.06
CA LEU A 65 -13.46 13.86 -6.61
C LEU A 65 -13.46 13.89 -8.14
N ALA A 66 -14.41 13.19 -8.78
CA ALA A 66 -14.56 13.24 -10.23
C ALA A 66 -14.90 14.68 -10.63
N GLY A 67 -13.90 15.40 -11.13
CA GLY A 67 -14.06 16.75 -11.66
C GLY A 67 -14.88 16.75 -12.96
N THR A 68 -14.69 17.79 -13.78
CA THR A 68 -15.39 17.93 -15.07
C THR A 68 -15.03 16.86 -16.10
N SER A 69 -13.93 16.13 -15.91
CA SER A 69 -13.49 15.03 -16.79
C SER A 69 -14.22 13.72 -16.54
N GLY A 70 -14.94 13.58 -15.42
CA GLY A 70 -15.55 12.31 -15.00
C GLY A 70 -14.56 11.20 -14.65
N LYS A 71 -13.24 11.49 -14.64
CA LYS A 71 -12.17 10.54 -14.27
C LYS A 71 -11.41 11.04 -13.06
N VAL A 72 -10.97 10.11 -12.21
CA VAL A 72 -10.18 10.39 -11.00
C VAL A 72 -8.82 9.73 -11.12
N ALA A 73 -7.75 10.52 -11.10
CA ALA A 73 -6.38 10.00 -11.01
C ALA A 73 -6.10 9.57 -9.57
N LEU A 74 -5.93 8.27 -9.35
CA LEU A 74 -5.75 7.66 -8.04
C LEU A 74 -4.39 6.99 -7.94
N LEU A 75 -3.66 7.32 -6.88
CA LEU A 75 -2.42 6.64 -6.51
C LEU A 75 -2.70 5.61 -5.42
N GLU A 76 -2.39 4.35 -5.71
CA GLU A 76 -2.33 3.27 -4.73
C GLU A 76 -0.90 3.14 -4.20
N LEU A 77 -0.68 3.55 -2.95
CA LEU A 77 0.58 3.34 -2.25
C LEU A 77 0.61 1.96 -1.60
N GLY A 78 1.70 1.22 -1.84
CA GLY A 78 1.89 -0.17 -1.43
C GLY A 78 0.75 -1.05 -1.94
N CYS A 79 0.58 -1.06 -3.26
CA CYS A 79 -0.53 -1.71 -3.94
C CYS A 79 -0.61 -3.22 -3.69
N GLY A 80 0.50 -3.86 -3.34
CA GLY A 80 0.57 -5.31 -3.16
C GLY A 80 -0.05 -6.04 -4.35
N THR A 81 -1.04 -6.90 -4.09
CA THR A 81 -1.72 -7.67 -5.13
C THR A 81 -2.94 -6.97 -5.74
N GLY A 82 -3.15 -5.67 -5.48
CA GLY A 82 -4.29 -4.90 -6.02
C GLY A 82 -5.62 -5.24 -5.34
N ALA A 83 -5.60 -5.56 -4.06
CA ALA A 83 -6.75 -6.09 -3.33
C ALA A 83 -7.86 -5.06 -3.05
N ASN A 84 -7.58 -3.77 -3.31
CA ASN A 84 -8.53 -2.69 -3.11
C ASN A 84 -9.33 -2.34 -4.38
N PHE A 85 -8.91 -2.85 -5.55
CA PHE A 85 -9.43 -2.41 -6.85
C PHE A 85 -10.95 -2.63 -6.98
N CYS A 86 -11.47 -3.74 -6.46
CA CYS A 86 -12.91 -4.03 -6.51
C CYS A 86 -13.80 -3.07 -5.70
N PHE A 87 -13.20 -2.20 -4.89
CA PHE A 87 -13.91 -1.22 -4.08
C PHE A 87 -13.78 0.21 -4.63
N TYR A 88 -12.98 0.42 -5.67
CA TYR A 88 -12.84 1.73 -6.29
C TYR A 88 -14.00 2.03 -7.23
N PRO A 89 -14.41 3.30 -7.34
CA PRO A 89 -15.46 3.67 -8.27
C PRO A 89 -15.01 3.53 -9.72
N ALA A 90 -15.99 3.36 -10.61
CA ALA A 90 -15.74 3.28 -12.04
C ALA A 90 -15.12 4.58 -12.57
N GLY A 91 -14.23 4.47 -13.57
CA GLY A 91 -13.57 5.62 -14.19
C GLY A 91 -12.36 6.16 -13.42
N CYS A 92 -11.96 5.51 -12.33
CA CYS A 92 -10.66 5.76 -11.69
C CYS A 92 -9.52 5.28 -12.58
N LYS A 93 -8.53 6.16 -12.78
CA LYS A 93 -7.26 5.87 -13.43
C LYS A 93 -6.20 5.60 -12.36
N ILE A 94 -5.72 4.37 -12.28
CA ILE A 94 -4.92 3.86 -11.17
C ILE A 94 -3.44 3.88 -11.53
N THR A 95 -2.65 4.65 -10.78
CA THR A 95 -1.19 4.49 -10.71
C THR A 95 -0.86 3.71 -9.44
N CYS A 96 -0.06 2.65 -9.55
CA CYS A 96 0.36 1.83 -8.41
C CYS A 96 1.81 2.11 -8.05
N LEU A 97 2.14 2.15 -6.76
CA LEU A 97 3.51 2.33 -6.27
C LEU A 97 3.83 1.27 -5.21
N ASP A 98 4.90 0.51 -5.42
CA ASP A 98 5.41 -0.46 -4.44
C ASP A 98 6.92 -0.71 -4.68
N PRO A 99 7.75 -0.85 -3.63
CA PRO A 99 9.18 -1.11 -3.81
C PRO A 99 9.48 -2.50 -4.40
N ASN A 100 8.53 -3.44 -4.36
CA ASN A 100 8.72 -4.79 -4.87
C ASN A 100 8.20 -4.94 -6.32
N PRO A 101 9.09 -5.12 -7.31
CA PRO A 101 8.69 -5.20 -8.71
C PRO A 101 7.81 -6.43 -9.03
N HIS A 102 7.86 -7.48 -8.21
CA HIS A 102 7.15 -8.73 -8.47
C HIS A 102 5.65 -8.66 -8.25
N PHE A 103 5.13 -7.53 -7.74
CA PHE A 103 3.70 -7.30 -7.62
C PHE A 103 3.01 -7.01 -8.95
N GLU A 104 3.72 -6.52 -9.96
CA GLU A 104 3.13 -6.11 -11.24
C GLU A 104 2.27 -7.20 -11.89
N LYS A 105 2.74 -8.45 -11.90
CA LYS A 105 1.98 -9.59 -12.44
C LYS A 105 0.64 -9.81 -11.71
N PHE A 106 0.59 -9.56 -10.40
CA PHE A 106 -0.64 -9.68 -9.61
C PHE A 106 -1.59 -8.51 -9.88
N LEU A 107 -1.03 -7.30 -10.03
CA LEU A 107 -1.81 -6.11 -10.41
C LEU A 107 -2.46 -6.30 -11.77
N THR A 108 -1.74 -6.81 -12.77
CA THR A 108 -2.30 -7.11 -14.10
C THR A 108 -3.47 -8.07 -14.01
N LYS A 109 -3.36 -9.13 -13.19
CA LYS A 109 -4.46 -10.07 -12.96
C LYS A 109 -5.64 -9.38 -12.27
N SER A 110 -5.41 -8.63 -11.20
CA SER A 110 -6.47 -7.91 -10.48
C SER A 110 -7.17 -6.89 -11.39
N MET A 111 -6.44 -6.18 -12.25
CA MET A 111 -7.01 -5.24 -13.21
C MET A 111 -7.90 -5.94 -14.25
N ALA A 112 -7.55 -7.14 -14.71
CA ALA A 112 -8.38 -7.92 -15.62
C ALA A 112 -9.75 -8.28 -15.01
N GLU A 113 -9.80 -8.49 -13.69
CA GLU A 113 -11.03 -8.74 -12.92
C GLU A 113 -11.82 -7.44 -12.63
N ASN A 114 -11.17 -6.27 -12.72
CA ASN A 114 -11.73 -4.96 -12.36
C ASN A 114 -11.79 -4.00 -13.55
N ARG A 115 -12.47 -4.42 -14.63
CA ARG A 115 -12.56 -3.69 -15.92
C ARG A 115 -13.22 -2.30 -15.87
N HIS A 116 -13.79 -1.92 -14.73
CA HIS A 116 -14.34 -0.59 -14.49
C HIS A 116 -13.26 0.46 -14.18
N LEU A 117 -12.02 0.02 -13.96
CA LEU A 117 -10.85 0.86 -13.70
C LEU A 117 -9.95 0.93 -14.93
N GLU A 118 -9.16 2.01 -15.01
CA GLU A 118 -8.12 2.19 -16.02
C GLU A 118 -6.75 2.03 -15.35
N TYR A 119 -5.95 1.02 -15.76
CA TYR A 119 -4.59 0.87 -15.25
C TYR A 119 -3.64 1.79 -15.99
N GLU A 120 -3.01 2.73 -15.28
CA GLU A 120 -2.08 3.69 -15.89
C GLU A 120 -0.66 3.16 -15.95
N ARG A 121 -0.08 2.86 -14.78
CA ARG A 121 1.30 2.36 -14.67
C ARG A 121 1.60 1.82 -13.27
N PHE A 122 2.67 1.03 -13.22
CA PHE A 122 3.33 0.62 -11.98
C PHE A 122 4.63 1.40 -11.79
N VAL A 123 4.86 1.86 -10.56
CA VAL A 123 6.06 2.61 -10.17
C VAL A 123 6.79 1.84 -9.08
N VAL A 124 7.99 1.37 -9.40
CA VAL A 124 8.84 0.69 -8.43
C VAL A 124 9.58 1.75 -7.62
N ALA A 125 9.06 2.07 -6.44
CA ALA A 125 9.60 3.10 -5.55
C ALA A 125 9.13 2.90 -4.10
N PHE A 126 9.85 3.54 -3.17
CA PHE A 126 9.44 3.64 -1.77
C PHE A 126 8.43 4.78 -1.59
N GLY A 127 7.52 4.67 -0.61
CA GLY A 127 6.55 5.73 -0.33
C GLY A 127 7.20 7.03 0.16
N GLU A 128 8.41 6.94 0.71
CA GLU A 128 9.22 8.07 1.16
C GLU A 128 9.88 8.84 0.01
N ASP A 129 9.90 8.27 -1.20
CA ASP A 129 10.52 8.86 -2.38
C ASP A 129 9.71 8.55 -3.64
N MET A 130 8.78 9.45 -3.98
CA MET A 130 7.90 9.33 -5.14
C MET A 130 8.33 10.23 -6.30
N ARG A 131 9.64 10.49 -6.47
CA ARG A 131 10.17 11.39 -7.53
C ARG A 131 9.73 11.05 -8.96
N GLN A 132 9.31 9.81 -9.22
CA GLN A 132 8.77 9.38 -10.51
C GLN A 132 7.33 9.86 -10.77
N LEU A 133 6.66 10.40 -9.75
CA LEU A 133 5.33 11.02 -9.82
C LEU A 133 5.48 12.54 -9.87
N ALA A 134 4.76 13.18 -10.79
CA ALA A 134 4.78 14.63 -10.92
C ALA A 134 4.00 15.31 -9.77
N ASP A 135 4.42 16.52 -9.43
CA ASP A 135 3.72 17.37 -8.48
C ASP A 135 2.30 17.64 -8.97
N GLY A 136 1.31 17.55 -8.08
CA GLY A 136 -0.08 17.79 -8.44
C GLY A 136 -0.64 16.89 -9.55
N SER A 137 -0.14 15.66 -9.71
CA SER A 137 -0.66 14.75 -10.73
C SER A 137 -1.93 14.02 -10.31
N MET A 138 -2.13 13.79 -9.00
CA MET A 138 -3.16 12.90 -8.44
C MET A 138 -4.34 13.65 -7.83
N ASP A 139 -5.55 13.13 -8.03
CA ASP A 139 -6.77 13.60 -7.37
C ASP A 139 -6.96 12.94 -6.00
N ALA A 140 -6.55 11.66 -5.89
CA ALA A 140 -6.63 10.89 -4.66
C ALA A 140 -5.37 10.05 -4.42
N VAL A 141 -5.04 9.84 -3.14
CA VAL A 141 -4.02 8.89 -2.73
C VAL A 141 -4.62 7.94 -1.69
N VAL A 142 -4.50 6.64 -1.96
CA VAL A 142 -4.92 5.57 -1.07
C VAL A 142 -3.71 4.81 -0.56
N SER A 143 -3.70 4.51 0.73
CA SER A 143 -2.68 3.65 1.36
C SER A 143 -3.37 2.75 2.36
N THR A 144 -3.32 1.43 2.14
CA THR A 144 -3.85 0.44 3.09
C THR A 144 -2.73 -0.42 3.66
N LEU A 145 -2.52 -0.40 4.98
CA LEU A 145 -1.53 -1.22 5.70
C LEU A 145 -0.04 -0.97 5.38
N VAL A 146 0.31 0.16 4.73
CA VAL A 146 1.70 0.45 4.33
C VAL A 146 2.46 1.27 5.37
N LEU A 147 1.77 2.13 6.11
CA LEU A 147 2.41 3.10 7.02
C LEU A 147 3.15 2.47 8.22
N CYS A 148 2.95 1.19 8.50
CA CYS A 148 3.69 0.46 9.53
C CYS A 148 5.03 -0.10 9.07
N SER A 149 5.27 -0.12 7.75
CA SER A 149 6.44 -0.74 7.14
C SER A 149 7.42 0.29 6.56
N VAL A 150 7.13 1.57 6.72
CA VAL A 150 7.92 2.70 6.24
C VAL A 150 8.84 3.23 7.33
N GLU A 151 10.03 3.67 6.95
CA GLU A 151 11.02 4.22 7.89
C GLU A 151 10.55 5.58 8.41
N SER A 152 9.91 6.37 7.56
CA SER A 152 9.47 7.71 7.91
C SER A 152 8.06 8.03 7.39
N PRO A 153 7.02 7.80 8.22
CA PRO A 153 5.65 8.19 7.89
C PRO A 153 5.52 9.69 7.55
N LYS A 154 6.36 10.53 8.18
CA LYS A 154 6.39 11.98 7.91
C LYS A 154 6.81 12.28 6.47
N ARG A 155 7.82 11.57 5.93
CA ARG A 155 8.26 11.75 4.54
C ARG A 155 7.20 11.28 3.55
N VAL A 156 6.56 10.13 3.82
CA VAL A 156 5.43 9.65 3.01
C VAL A 156 4.34 10.72 2.94
N LEU A 157 3.95 11.32 4.07
CA LEU A 157 2.93 12.38 4.09
C LEU A 157 3.36 13.66 3.34
N GLN A 158 4.66 13.96 3.26
CA GLN A 158 5.16 15.08 2.45
C GLN A 158 5.03 14.78 0.96
N GLU A 159 5.42 13.58 0.53
CA GLU A 159 5.28 13.14 -0.86
C GLU A 159 3.82 13.03 -1.28
N VAL A 160 2.96 12.49 -0.41
CA VAL A 160 1.50 12.48 -0.62
C VAL A 160 0.97 13.89 -0.88
N ARG A 161 1.39 14.89 -0.08
CA ARG A 161 0.97 16.27 -0.30
C ARG A 161 1.50 16.86 -1.61
N ARG A 162 2.72 16.50 -2.01
CA ARG A 162 3.35 16.98 -3.25
C ARG A 162 2.62 16.46 -4.48
N VAL A 163 2.29 15.17 -4.53
CA VAL A 163 1.66 14.55 -5.71
C VAL A 163 0.18 14.87 -5.84
N LEU A 164 -0.47 15.33 -4.77
CA LEU A 164 -1.87 15.75 -4.81
C LEU A 164 -2.05 17.11 -5.49
N ARG A 165 -3.06 17.20 -6.35
CA ARG A 165 -3.43 18.44 -7.03
C ARG A 165 -3.69 19.59 -6.05
N PRO A 166 -3.20 20.81 -6.33
CA PRO A 166 -3.48 21.98 -5.52
C PRO A 166 -4.96 22.40 -5.64
N HIS A 167 -5.45 23.03 -4.57
CA HIS A 167 -6.83 23.50 -4.48
C HIS A 167 -7.15 24.60 -5.51
N HIS A 168 -8.24 24.41 -6.25
CA HIS A 168 -8.95 25.53 -6.88
C HIS A 168 -10.14 25.89 -5.98
N LYS A 169 -10.16 27.13 -5.47
CA LYS A 169 -11.21 27.62 -4.56
C LYS A 169 -12.59 27.35 -5.18
N GLY A 170 -13.41 26.52 -4.51
CA GLY A 170 -14.81 26.29 -4.88
C GLY A 170 -15.23 24.84 -5.16
N LYS A 171 -14.31 23.87 -5.24
CA LYS A 171 -14.65 22.44 -5.35
C LYS A 171 -14.00 21.62 -4.24
N PHE A 172 -14.81 20.81 -3.57
CA PHE A 172 -14.45 19.94 -2.45
C PHE A 172 -13.56 18.79 -2.97
N GLY A 173 -12.25 19.04 -3.11
CA GLY A 173 -11.30 18.08 -3.68
C GLY A 173 -10.13 17.80 -2.75
N ARG A 174 -10.34 17.05 -1.68
CA ARG A 174 -9.27 16.34 -0.97
C ARG A 174 -9.69 14.89 -0.79
N GLY A 175 -8.97 13.98 -1.42
CA GLY A 175 -9.13 12.54 -1.22
C GLY A 175 -7.84 11.89 -0.77
N VAL A 176 -7.48 12.03 0.50
CA VAL A 176 -6.43 11.18 1.09
C VAL A 176 -7.13 10.14 1.94
N VAL A 177 -7.13 8.89 1.47
CA VAL A 177 -7.70 7.76 2.21
C VAL A 177 -6.56 6.92 2.77
N LEU A 178 -6.21 7.14 4.03
CA LEU A 178 -5.22 6.34 4.75
C LEU A 178 -5.97 5.33 5.63
N MET A 179 -5.85 4.04 5.30
CA MET A 179 -6.41 2.95 6.09
C MET A 179 -5.26 2.20 6.78
N GLY A 180 -5.01 2.48 8.06
CA GLY A 180 -4.03 1.78 8.90
C GLY A 180 -4.71 1.01 10.03
N ASP A 181 -4.06 -0.05 10.52
CA ASP A 181 -4.55 -0.83 11.67
C ASP A 181 -4.50 -0.01 12.96
N ARG A 182 -5.43 -0.27 13.89
CA ARG A 182 -5.71 0.60 15.05
C ARG A 182 -4.55 0.71 16.05
N ASP A 183 -3.62 -0.23 16.03
CA ASP A 183 -2.60 -0.38 17.09
C ASP A 183 -1.28 0.37 16.81
N LEU A 184 -1.12 0.96 15.62
CA LEU A 184 0.06 1.76 15.26
C LEU A 184 -0.15 3.28 15.40
N CYS A 185 -1.29 3.70 15.92
CA CYS A 185 -1.61 5.10 16.14
C CYS A 185 -1.21 5.51 17.57
N PRO A 186 -0.41 6.58 17.77
CA PRO A 186 -0.16 7.12 19.10
C PRO A 186 -1.50 7.39 19.81
N ARG A 187 -1.64 6.87 21.04
CA ARG A 187 -2.87 6.90 21.84
C ARG A 187 -3.54 8.28 21.76
N GLY A 188 -4.76 8.35 21.22
CA GLY A 188 -5.60 9.54 21.28
C GLY A 188 -6.23 10.03 19.96
N LYS A 189 -5.91 9.44 18.79
CA LYS A 189 -6.57 9.80 17.52
C LYS A 189 -7.41 8.64 16.99
N ARG A 190 -8.69 8.91 16.74
CA ARG A 190 -9.68 7.92 16.27
C ARG A 190 -9.26 7.32 14.92
N SER A 191 -9.42 6.00 14.85
CA SER A 191 -9.28 5.09 13.70
C SER A 191 -9.70 5.72 12.37
N CYS A 192 -8.90 5.53 11.31
CA CYS A 192 -9.15 6.02 9.94
C CYS A 192 -9.32 7.55 9.84
N GLN A 193 -8.21 8.29 9.73
CA GLN A 193 -8.29 9.67 9.31
C GLN A 193 -8.22 9.74 7.78
N ILE A 194 -9.38 10.00 7.16
CA ILE A 194 -9.41 10.70 5.89
C ILE A 194 -8.86 12.11 6.16
N TRP A 195 -7.73 12.46 5.55
CA TRP A 195 -7.27 13.86 5.57
C TRP A 195 -8.02 14.64 4.50
N MET A 196 -9.32 14.85 4.72
CA MET A 196 -9.98 16.03 4.20
C MET A 196 -9.48 17.15 5.07
N GLY A 197 -8.39 17.79 4.66
CA GLY A 197 -7.90 18.96 5.39
C GLY A 197 -9.10 19.89 5.67
N HIS A 198 -9.19 20.36 6.89
CA HIS A 198 -9.88 21.58 7.20
C HIS A 198 -8.76 22.52 7.68
N GLN A 199 -8.74 23.74 7.16
CA GLN A 199 -8.07 24.81 7.89
C GLN A 199 -8.86 25.05 9.17
#